data_AF-A0A317XYE5-F1
#
_entry.id   AF-A0A317XYE5-F1
#
_cell.length_a   1.000
_cell.length_b   1.000
_cell.length_c   1.000
_cell.angle_alpha   90.00
_cell.angle_beta   90.00
_cell.angle_gamma   90.00
#
_symmetry.space_group_name_H-M   'P 1'
#
loop_
_entity.id
_entity.type
_entity.pdbx_description
1 polymer ?
#
loop_
_entity_poly.entity_id
_entity_poly.type
_entity_poly.pdbx_seq_one_letter_code
_entity_poly.pdbx_strand_id
1 'polypeptide(L)'
;MLLRATLLPAVLSALTLLTQQVTAAPMSPFSSVDDDSRPVIRADADGLLMDPLLDARGEWIKNPRIVLESRQNPGFAYGSTKVRGVNIGGWLVAEPWITPSLFDNTGDNRVVDEYTFGQYVGDAYSRLEEHWATFYSEADFARIASAGLNHVRIPIGYWAFDTTAGEPYVHSNQAEYLERAIQWSRNYGLKVVIDLHGAPGSQNGFDNSGRKGAVNWPNQQSNADRAIGVIAEIAQRYAKYDGTVTSIELLNEPAGFVGDYLVTYTKNYYNSGYYAARGQFGNAAIMIHDAFMPLSSWSGYMQPPQYEQVLLDTHIYSVFSPSQVAMSQNDRLNYFCNMAGNIGTSDKNLYTIVGEWTTAPTDCARYLNGRGIGARYDGSYGQDSYYVGSCNGKTGDGSNFSESYKTFLRQMFETQISVYERGSGWIYWTWKTEEAADWDYQRGLEGGWITWNLNNRPNARC
;
A
#
# COMPACT_ATOMS: atom_id res chain seq x y z
N MET A 1 -26.84 -85.91 32.76
CA MET A 1 -25.61 -86.66 32.41
C MET A 1 -24.49 -85.63 32.37
N LEU A 2 -23.55 -85.63 33.33
CA LEU A 2 -22.27 -86.37 33.27
C LEU A 2 -21.60 -86.20 31.89
N LEU A 3 -20.33 -85.82 31.72
CA LEU A 3 -19.22 -85.55 32.62
C LEU A 3 -18.08 -85.00 31.73
N ARG A 4 -17.24 -84.08 32.24
CA ARG A 4 -15.75 -83.96 32.14
C ARG A 4 -15.04 -84.36 30.82
N ALA A 5 -13.94 -83.73 30.39
CA ALA A 5 -12.69 -83.53 31.14
C ALA A 5 -11.68 -82.83 30.19
N THR A 6 -10.92 -81.79 30.62
CA THR A 6 -9.45 -81.82 30.93
C THR A 6 -8.52 -81.87 29.71
N LEU A 7 -7.33 -81.25 29.63
CA LEU A 7 -6.32 -80.80 30.61
C LEU A 7 -5.28 -79.91 29.88
N LEU A 8 -4.66 -78.98 30.62
CA LEU A 8 -3.44 -78.19 30.32
C LEU A 8 -2.16 -79.08 30.31
N PRO A 9 -0.96 -78.66 29.80
CA PRO A 9 -0.05 -77.79 30.58
C PRO A 9 1.08 -76.97 29.88
N ALA A 10 1.64 -76.03 30.67
CA ALA A 10 3.04 -75.53 30.81
C ALA A 10 3.75 -74.82 29.62
N VAL A 11 3.92 -73.48 29.63
CA VAL A 11 4.98 -72.63 30.28
C VAL A 11 6.36 -72.71 29.63
N LEU A 12 6.79 -71.65 28.92
CA LEU A 12 8.09 -70.99 29.12
C LEU A 12 8.14 -69.57 28.48
N SER A 13 8.72 -68.66 29.26
CA SER A 13 9.06 -67.24 29.12
C SER A 13 9.52 -66.68 27.76
N ALA A 14 9.11 -65.44 27.43
CA ALA A 14 9.99 -64.30 27.17
C ALA A 14 9.19 -63.00 26.89
N LEU A 15 9.71 -61.90 27.42
CA LEU A 15 9.13 -60.55 27.52
C LEU A 15 9.16 -59.76 26.20
N THR A 16 8.12 -58.93 26.01
CA THR A 16 8.04 -57.64 25.29
C THR A 16 8.46 -57.56 23.82
N LEU A 17 7.52 -57.23 22.93
CA LEU A 17 7.37 -55.86 22.38
C LEU A 17 6.11 -55.70 21.50
N LEU A 18 5.34 -54.67 21.85
CA LEU A 18 4.39 -53.84 21.11
C LEU A 18 3.93 -54.21 19.69
N THR A 19 2.61 -54.32 19.53
CA THR A 19 1.86 -53.63 18.46
C THR A 19 0.48 -53.22 19.00
N GLN A 20 0.27 -51.94 19.31
CA GLN A 20 -1.05 -51.37 19.60
C GLN A 20 -1.62 -50.72 18.34
N GLN A 21 -2.82 -51.16 17.98
CA GLN A 21 -3.66 -50.56 16.94
C GLN A 21 -4.12 -49.16 17.39
N VAL A 22 -4.00 -48.19 16.49
CA VAL A 22 -4.36 -46.80 16.68
C VAL A 22 -5.89 -46.66 16.66
N THR A 23 -6.48 -46.44 17.83
CA THR A 23 -7.83 -45.87 17.97
C THR A 23 -7.69 -44.41 18.35
N ALA A 24 -8.22 -43.51 17.52
CA ALA A 24 -8.17 -42.06 17.74
C ALA A 24 -8.82 -41.70 19.09
N ALA A 25 -8.03 -41.04 19.95
CA ALA A 25 -8.49 -40.47 21.20
C ALA A 25 -9.39 -39.24 20.94
N PRO A 26 -10.35 -38.92 21.83
CA PRO A 26 -11.07 -37.66 21.75
C PRO A 26 -10.07 -36.51 21.86
N MET A 27 -10.18 -35.53 20.96
CA MET A 27 -9.38 -34.31 21.01
C MET A 27 -9.66 -33.59 22.34
N SER A 28 -8.66 -33.57 23.23
CA SER A 28 -8.58 -32.53 24.26
C SER A 28 -8.54 -31.17 23.56
N PRO A 29 -9.21 -30.14 24.12
CA PRO A 29 -9.11 -28.80 23.58
C PRO A 29 -7.64 -28.35 23.62
N PHE A 30 -7.20 -27.71 22.54
CA PHE A 30 -5.93 -26.98 22.52
C PHE A 30 -5.91 -26.00 23.69
N SER A 31 -5.01 -26.18 24.66
CA SER A 31 -4.70 -25.12 25.61
C SER A 31 -3.98 -24.02 24.82
N SER A 32 -4.56 -22.83 24.77
CA SER A 32 -3.88 -21.63 24.34
C SER A 32 -2.61 -21.42 25.17
N VAL A 33 -1.61 -20.77 24.58
CA VAL A 33 -0.38 -20.34 25.27
C VAL A 33 -0.66 -19.16 26.24
N ASP A 34 -1.92 -18.87 26.57
CA ASP A 34 -2.35 -17.58 27.13
C ASP A 34 -2.98 -17.62 28.54
N ASP A 35 -2.71 -18.65 29.36
CA ASP A 35 -3.14 -18.62 30.78
C ASP A 35 -2.04 -18.17 31.77
N ASP A 36 -1.08 -17.36 31.28
CA ASP A 36 -0.12 -16.66 32.15
C ASP A 36 -0.61 -15.23 32.39
N SER A 37 -1.36 -15.04 33.48
CA SER A 37 -1.96 -13.76 33.90
C SER A 37 -0.97 -12.80 34.58
N ARG A 38 0.34 -13.09 34.53
CA ARG A 38 1.36 -12.23 35.13
C ARG A 38 1.51 -10.92 34.35
N PRO A 39 1.70 -9.77 35.04
CA PRO A 39 1.98 -8.49 34.37
C PRO A 39 3.17 -8.58 33.41
N VAL A 40 3.07 -7.95 32.25
CA VAL A 40 4.16 -7.91 31.25
C VAL A 40 4.98 -6.65 31.47
N ILE A 41 6.29 -6.80 31.48
CA ILE A 41 7.24 -5.68 31.39
C ILE A 41 8.07 -5.92 30.14
N ARG A 42 7.98 -5.00 29.18
CA ARG A 42 8.74 -5.08 27.95
C ARG A 42 10.17 -4.59 28.15
N ALA A 43 11.09 -5.25 27.49
CA ALA A 43 12.48 -4.84 27.40
C ALA A 43 12.88 -4.81 25.92
N ASP A 44 13.71 -3.83 25.54
CA ASP A 44 14.25 -3.75 24.19
C ASP A 44 15.33 -4.82 23.94
N ALA A 45 15.87 -4.85 22.72
CA ALA A 45 16.87 -5.83 22.31
C ALA A 45 18.21 -5.72 23.07
N ASP A 46 18.48 -4.59 23.72
CA ASP A 46 19.65 -4.35 24.57
C ASP A 46 19.35 -4.63 26.05
N GLY A 47 18.13 -5.04 26.38
CA GLY A 47 17.66 -5.36 27.73
C GLY A 47 17.23 -4.15 28.56
N LEU A 48 17.04 -2.98 27.93
CA LEU A 48 16.50 -1.80 28.61
C LEU A 48 14.99 -1.92 28.74
N LEU A 49 14.49 -1.73 29.96
CA LEU A 49 13.06 -1.81 30.24
C LEU A 49 12.31 -0.64 29.61
N MET A 50 11.29 -0.98 28.83
CA MET A 50 10.41 -0.04 28.13
C MET A 50 9.16 0.28 28.95
N ASP A 51 8.77 -0.61 29.86
CA ASP A 51 7.67 -0.41 30.81
C ASP A 51 8.22 -0.13 32.22
N PRO A 52 7.51 0.69 33.03
CA PRO A 52 7.91 0.99 34.40
C PRO A 52 7.84 -0.27 35.28
N LEU A 53 8.80 -0.40 36.21
CA LEU A 53 8.84 -1.48 37.20
C LEU A 53 7.82 -1.31 38.35
N LEU A 54 7.16 -0.15 38.40
CA LEU A 54 6.25 0.24 39.47
C LEU A 54 4.82 0.38 38.94
N ASP A 55 3.84 -0.02 39.74
CA ASP A 55 2.42 0.19 39.48
C ASP A 55 2.02 1.66 39.72
N ALA A 56 0.76 2.00 39.42
CA ALA A 56 0.24 3.37 39.57
C ALA A 56 0.27 3.92 41.01
N ARG A 57 0.57 3.09 42.01
CA ARG A 57 0.73 3.47 43.42
C ARG A 57 2.19 3.55 43.86
N GLY A 58 3.13 3.35 42.93
CA GLY A 58 4.57 3.36 43.20
C GLY A 58 5.09 2.06 43.80
N GLU A 59 4.30 0.99 43.78
CA GLU A 59 4.70 -0.32 44.31
C GLU A 59 5.31 -1.20 43.23
N TRP A 60 6.29 -2.05 43.58
CA TRP A 60 6.88 -2.99 42.64
C TRP A 60 5.83 -3.92 42.03
N ILE A 61 5.83 -4.01 40.69
CA ILE A 61 5.00 -4.98 39.98
C ILE A 61 5.46 -6.38 40.40
N LYS A 62 4.54 -7.17 40.96
CA LYS A 62 4.87 -8.49 41.52
C LYS A 62 4.87 -9.57 40.44
N ASN A 63 5.97 -10.31 40.36
CA ASN A 63 6.18 -11.44 39.46
C ASN A 63 5.89 -11.10 37.98
N PRO A 64 6.47 -10.03 37.41
CA PRO A 64 6.25 -9.70 36.01
C PRO A 64 6.97 -10.70 35.11
N ARG A 65 6.39 -10.97 33.93
CA ARG A 65 7.14 -11.57 32.83
C ARG A 65 7.90 -10.46 32.10
N ILE A 66 9.21 -10.59 32.03
CA ILE A 66 10.02 -9.72 31.18
C ILE A 66 10.03 -10.33 29.79
N VAL A 67 9.42 -9.65 28.84
CA VAL A 67 9.42 -10.06 27.43
C VAL A 67 10.39 -9.15 26.71
N LEU A 68 11.46 -9.74 26.17
CA LEU A 68 12.27 -9.07 25.17
C LEU A 68 11.38 -8.93 23.94
N GLU A 69 11.01 -7.71 23.56
CA GLU A 69 10.39 -7.55 22.26
C GLU A 69 11.44 -7.96 21.22
N SER A 70 11.08 -8.96 20.40
CA SER A 70 11.89 -9.29 19.24
C SER A 70 11.97 -8.03 18.38
N ARG A 71 13.17 -7.51 18.15
CA ARG A 71 13.39 -6.34 17.27
C ARG A 71 12.62 -6.57 15.98
N GLN A 72 11.56 -5.78 15.76
CA GLN A 72 10.77 -5.86 14.55
C GLN A 72 11.68 -5.58 13.36
N ASN A 73 11.80 -6.56 12.47
CA ASN A 73 12.66 -6.47 11.31
C ASN A 73 11.84 -6.76 10.05
N PRO A 74 11.18 -5.75 9.45
CA PRO A 74 10.25 -5.91 8.33
C PRO A 74 10.90 -6.42 7.05
N GLY A 75 12.11 -6.99 7.08
CA GLY A 75 12.82 -7.45 5.88
C GLY A 75 13.42 -6.32 5.05
N PHE A 76 13.30 -5.07 5.50
CA PHE A 76 13.94 -3.89 4.93
C PHE A 76 14.30 -2.89 6.03
N ALA A 77 15.47 -2.26 5.91
CA ALA A 77 15.99 -1.35 6.93
C ALA A 77 15.53 0.10 6.68
N TYR A 78 14.22 0.36 6.87
CA TYR A 78 13.65 1.71 6.78
C TYR A 78 14.42 2.73 7.63
N GLY A 79 14.51 3.98 7.16
CA GLY A 79 15.32 5.05 7.77
C GLY A 79 16.83 4.98 7.45
N SER A 80 17.38 3.81 7.12
CA SER A 80 18.81 3.66 6.80
C SER A 80 19.08 3.34 5.33
N THR A 81 18.18 2.59 4.69
CA THR A 81 18.22 2.29 3.26
C THR A 81 17.09 3.04 2.58
N LYS A 82 17.37 3.70 1.46
CA LYS A 82 16.35 4.45 0.73
C LYS A 82 15.42 3.52 -0.04
N VAL A 83 14.12 3.72 0.14
CA VAL A 83 13.08 3.15 -0.70
C VAL A 83 13.17 3.80 -2.08
N ARG A 84 13.23 2.96 -3.12
CA ARG A 84 13.22 3.36 -4.52
C ARG A 84 12.28 2.39 -5.23
N GLY A 85 11.04 2.81 -5.44
CA GLY A 85 10.01 1.91 -5.95
C GLY A 85 9.13 2.52 -7.03
N VAL A 86 8.20 1.70 -7.48
CA VAL A 86 7.10 2.09 -8.38
C VAL A 86 5.79 1.51 -7.86
N ASN A 87 4.70 2.20 -8.14
CA ASN A 87 3.36 1.70 -7.91
C ASN A 87 2.96 0.70 -9.01
N ILE A 88 2.20 -0.32 -8.63
CA ILE A 88 1.52 -1.27 -9.53
C ILE A 88 0.08 -0.75 -9.73
N GLY A 89 -0.01 0.49 -10.22
CA GLY A 89 -1.25 1.25 -10.33
C GLY A 89 -2.14 0.75 -11.49
N GLY A 90 -3.44 1.01 -11.39
CA GLY A 90 -4.42 0.61 -12.40
C GLY A 90 -4.65 -0.90 -12.55
N TRP A 91 -4.11 -1.74 -11.67
CA TRP A 91 -4.22 -3.21 -11.77
C TRP A 91 -5.36 -3.79 -10.93
N LEU A 92 -5.18 -3.90 -9.61
CA LEU A 92 -6.19 -4.46 -8.69
C LEU A 92 -7.18 -3.41 -8.16
N VAL A 93 -6.97 -2.15 -8.54
CA VAL A 93 -7.98 -1.10 -8.60
C VAL A 93 -7.86 -0.46 -9.98
N ALA A 94 -8.92 -0.53 -10.77
CA ALA A 94 -8.92 -0.05 -12.13
C ALA A 94 -9.14 1.48 -12.17
N GLU A 95 -8.23 2.19 -12.84
CA GLU A 95 -8.30 3.64 -13.01
C GLU A 95 -8.46 4.01 -14.48
N PRO A 96 -9.50 4.78 -14.86
CA PRO A 96 -9.78 5.09 -16.26
C PRO A 96 -8.64 5.76 -17.01
N TRP A 97 -7.76 6.48 -16.32
CA TRP A 97 -6.66 7.21 -16.95
C TRP A 97 -5.40 6.35 -17.15
N ILE A 98 -5.22 5.30 -16.35
CA ILE A 98 -4.12 4.34 -16.50
C ILE A 98 -4.46 3.34 -17.59
N THR A 99 -5.69 2.81 -17.59
CA THR A 99 -6.19 1.83 -18.56
C THR A 99 -7.49 2.32 -19.25
N PRO A 100 -7.43 3.38 -20.06
CA PRO A 100 -8.59 3.89 -20.80
C PRO A 100 -9.27 2.82 -21.65
N SER A 101 -8.55 1.84 -22.20
CA SER A 101 -9.12 0.77 -23.03
C SER A 101 -10.19 -0.07 -22.30
N LEU A 102 -10.02 -0.25 -20.98
CA LEU A 102 -10.97 -0.97 -20.13
C LEU A 102 -12.28 -0.20 -20.00
N PHE A 103 -12.20 1.12 -19.83
CA PHE A 103 -13.34 2.02 -19.63
C PHE A 103 -13.91 2.59 -20.93
N ASP A 104 -13.21 2.38 -22.04
CA ASP A 104 -13.68 2.67 -23.38
C ASP A 104 -14.63 1.56 -23.86
N ASN A 105 -15.52 1.95 -24.77
CA ASN A 105 -16.50 1.05 -25.39
C ASN A 105 -17.44 0.33 -24.40
N THR A 106 -17.61 0.84 -23.17
CA THR A 106 -18.57 0.30 -22.19
C THR A 106 -20.03 0.46 -22.62
N GLY A 107 -20.30 1.30 -23.62
CA GLY A 107 -21.67 1.65 -24.04
C GLY A 107 -22.42 2.55 -23.07
N ASP A 108 -21.81 2.95 -21.95
CA ASP A 108 -22.44 3.75 -20.91
C ASP A 108 -21.47 4.80 -20.32
N ASN A 109 -21.83 6.07 -20.45
CA ASN A 109 -21.03 7.20 -19.97
C ASN A 109 -21.06 7.36 -18.43
N ARG A 110 -21.96 6.65 -17.74
CA ARG A 110 -22.02 6.62 -16.27
C ARG A 110 -20.90 5.81 -15.63
N VAL A 111 -20.22 4.96 -16.42
CA VAL A 111 -19.07 4.16 -15.97
C VAL A 111 -17.86 5.08 -15.82
N VAL A 112 -17.53 5.48 -14.61
CA VAL A 112 -16.46 6.46 -14.30
C VAL A 112 -15.43 5.94 -13.30
N ASP A 113 -15.68 4.77 -12.71
CA ASP A 113 -14.88 4.09 -11.69
C ASP A 113 -15.25 2.59 -11.67
N GLU A 114 -14.56 1.79 -10.86
CA GLU A 114 -14.80 0.34 -10.79
C GLU A 114 -16.18 -0.02 -10.20
N TYR A 115 -16.74 0.81 -9.32
CA TYR A 115 -18.10 0.63 -8.78
C TYR A 115 -19.16 0.71 -9.90
N THR A 116 -19.12 1.78 -10.69
CA THR A 116 -20.05 1.97 -11.81
C THR A 116 -19.74 1.03 -12.97
N PHE A 117 -18.49 0.59 -13.12
CA PHE A 117 -18.12 -0.47 -14.05
C PHE A 117 -18.88 -1.75 -13.76
N GLY A 118 -18.77 -2.27 -12.52
CA GLY A 118 -19.51 -3.46 -12.11
C GLY A 118 -21.03 -3.28 -12.12
N GLN A 119 -21.52 -2.05 -11.99
CA GLN A 119 -22.96 -1.75 -12.01
C GLN A 119 -23.57 -1.75 -13.41
N TYR A 120 -22.85 -1.23 -14.41
CA TYR A 120 -23.43 -0.93 -15.73
C TYR A 120 -22.85 -1.77 -16.88
N VAL A 121 -21.70 -2.42 -16.68
CA VAL A 121 -21.04 -3.23 -17.72
C VAL A 121 -21.51 -4.67 -17.58
N GLY A 122 -22.26 -5.17 -18.58
CA GLY A 122 -22.86 -6.51 -18.54
C GLY A 122 -21.86 -7.67 -18.52
N ASP A 123 -20.65 -7.45 -19.04
CA ASP A 123 -19.54 -8.39 -19.09
C ASP A 123 -18.36 -7.98 -18.17
N ALA A 124 -18.66 -7.24 -17.09
CA ALA A 124 -17.65 -6.70 -16.18
C ALA A 124 -16.67 -7.75 -15.66
N TYR A 125 -17.18 -8.93 -15.28
CA TYR A 125 -16.37 -10.04 -14.78
C TYR A 125 -15.29 -10.46 -15.78
N SER A 126 -15.65 -10.74 -17.04
CA SER A 126 -14.69 -11.19 -18.05
C SER A 126 -13.65 -10.12 -18.38
N ARG A 127 -14.06 -8.85 -18.45
CA ARG A 127 -13.13 -7.75 -18.78
C ARG A 127 -12.11 -7.53 -17.65
N LEU A 128 -12.55 -7.59 -16.39
CA LEU A 128 -11.66 -7.44 -15.24
C LEU A 128 -10.77 -8.66 -15.02
N GLU A 129 -11.26 -9.88 -15.22
CA GLU A 129 -10.41 -11.09 -15.18
C GLU A 129 -9.31 -11.05 -16.25
N GLU A 130 -9.64 -10.67 -17.49
CA GLU A 130 -8.66 -10.49 -18.55
C GLU A 130 -7.64 -9.42 -18.18
N HIS A 131 -8.10 -8.25 -17.71
CA HIS A 131 -7.25 -7.17 -17.25
C HIS A 131 -6.28 -7.63 -16.14
N TRP A 132 -6.77 -8.29 -15.10
CA TRP A 132 -5.91 -8.79 -14.02
C TRP A 132 -4.90 -9.82 -14.53
N ALA A 133 -5.30 -10.67 -15.47
CA ALA A 133 -4.45 -11.71 -16.07
C ALA A 133 -3.32 -11.16 -16.94
N THR A 134 -3.54 -10.02 -17.62
CA THR A 134 -2.63 -9.56 -18.68
C THR A 134 -1.97 -8.21 -18.41
N PHE A 135 -2.56 -7.36 -17.57
CA PHE A 135 -2.04 -6.00 -17.40
C PHE A 135 -0.69 -6.01 -16.69
N TYR A 136 -0.46 -6.84 -15.67
CA TYR A 136 0.88 -7.08 -15.10
C TYR A 136 1.27 -8.55 -15.19
N SER A 137 2.56 -8.78 -15.39
CA SER A 137 3.18 -10.10 -15.52
C SER A 137 4.48 -10.18 -14.72
N GLU A 138 5.02 -11.39 -14.53
CA GLU A 138 6.33 -11.58 -13.90
C GLU A 138 7.46 -10.80 -14.61
N ALA A 139 7.36 -10.65 -15.94
CA ALA A 139 8.33 -9.90 -16.73
C ALA A 139 8.38 -8.42 -16.36
N ASP A 140 7.27 -7.83 -15.91
CA ASP A 140 7.25 -6.45 -15.40
C ASP A 140 8.10 -6.34 -14.12
N PHE A 141 7.95 -7.29 -13.18
CA PHE A 141 8.71 -7.31 -11.93
C PHE A 141 10.21 -7.53 -12.16
N ALA A 142 10.57 -8.38 -13.13
CA ALA A 142 11.96 -8.53 -13.57
C ALA A 142 12.53 -7.20 -14.09
N ARG A 143 11.76 -6.44 -14.88
CA ARG A 143 12.17 -5.13 -15.42
C ARG A 143 12.29 -4.09 -14.31
N ILE A 144 11.35 -4.06 -13.36
CA ILE A 144 11.39 -3.17 -12.19
C ILE A 144 12.71 -3.40 -11.42
N ALA A 145 13.05 -4.64 -11.10
CA ALA A 145 14.31 -4.96 -10.45
C ALA A 145 15.54 -4.58 -11.30
N SER A 146 15.49 -4.82 -12.61
CA SER A 146 16.58 -4.46 -13.53
C SER A 146 16.81 -2.94 -13.66
N ALA A 147 15.80 -2.13 -13.38
CA ALA A 147 15.89 -0.67 -13.29
C ALA A 147 16.58 -0.18 -12.00
N GLY A 148 17.00 -1.10 -11.13
CA GLY A 148 17.66 -0.78 -9.86
C GLY A 148 16.70 -0.36 -8.75
N LEU A 149 15.39 -0.63 -8.93
CA LEU A 149 14.36 -0.42 -7.93
C LEU A 149 14.35 -1.57 -6.91
N ASN A 150 13.93 -1.26 -5.68
CA ASN A 150 13.90 -2.22 -4.57
C ASN A 150 12.51 -2.43 -3.97
N HIS A 151 11.51 -1.64 -4.36
CA HIS A 151 10.13 -1.73 -3.85
C HIS A 151 9.09 -1.69 -4.97
N VAL A 152 7.96 -2.34 -4.69
CA VAL A 152 6.68 -2.12 -5.35
C VAL A 152 5.60 -1.82 -4.31
N ARG A 153 4.74 -0.85 -4.59
CA ARG A 153 3.51 -0.60 -3.83
C ARG A 153 2.34 -1.11 -4.67
N ILE A 154 1.48 -1.95 -4.08
CA ILE A 154 0.41 -2.63 -4.79
C ILE A 154 -0.94 -2.19 -4.21
N PRO A 155 -1.60 -1.23 -4.87
CA PRO A 155 -2.98 -0.86 -4.58
C PRO A 155 -3.93 -2.05 -4.69
N ILE A 156 -4.79 -2.27 -3.69
CA ILE A 156 -5.88 -3.24 -3.74
C ILE A 156 -7.13 -2.68 -3.04
N GLY A 157 -8.29 -2.84 -3.67
CA GLY A 157 -9.57 -2.40 -3.10
C GLY A 157 -10.09 -3.36 -2.03
N TYR A 158 -10.83 -2.87 -1.04
CA TYR A 158 -11.43 -3.71 0.00
C TYR A 158 -12.33 -4.83 -0.58
N TRP A 159 -12.95 -4.57 -1.75
CA TRP A 159 -13.84 -5.50 -2.43
C TRP A 159 -13.14 -6.77 -2.93
N ALA A 160 -11.81 -6.84 -2.90
CA ALA A 160 -11.07 -8.07 -3.12
C ALA A 160 -11.22 -9.09 -1.97
N PHE A 161 -11.67 -8.66 -0.79
CA PHE A 161 -11.77 -9.47 0.43
C PHE A 161 -13.16 -9.43 1.05
N ASP A 162 -13.78 -8.24 1.08
CA ASP A 162 -15.08 -8.01 1.69
C ASP A 162 -16.02 -7.31 0.71
N THR A 163 -17.11 -7.99 0.34
CA THR A 163 -18.25 -7.36 -0.32
C THR A 163 -19.54 -7.70 0.43
N THR A 164 -20.45 -6.74 0.48
CA THR A 164 -21.78 -6.90 1.06
C THR A 164 -22.86 -6.82 -0.02
N ALA A 165 -24.05 -7.36 0.27
CA ALA A 165 -25.15 -7.38 -0.67
C ALA A 165 -25.50 -5.96 -1.16
N GLY A 166 -25.45 -5.75 -2.48
CA GLY A 166 -25.75 -4.47 -3.13
C GLY A 166 -24.53 -3.67 -3.58
N GLU A 167 -23.32 -4.09 -3.21
CA GLU A 167 -22.08 -3.53 -3.78
C GLU A 167 -21.83 -4.18 -5.16
N PRO A 168 -21.71 -3.39 -6.24
CA PRO A 168 -21.65 -3.91 -7.61
C PRO A 168 -20.25 -4.34 -8.04
N TYR A 169 -19.25 -4.34 -7.14
CA TYR A 169 -17.89 -4.73 -7.49
C TYR A 169 -17.84 -6.17 -8.00
N VAL A 170 -16.94 -6.40 -8.96
CA VAL A 170 -16.60 -7.77 -9.34
C VAL A 170 -15.70 -8.35 -8.25
N HIS A 171 -16.24 -9.28 -7.48
CA HIS A 171 -15.47 -10.06 -6.51
C HIS A 171 -15.03 -11.37 -7.15
N SER A 172 -13.72 -11.62 -7.21
CA SER A 172 -13.14 -12.81 -7.83
C SER A 172 -11.80 -13.15 -7.17
N ASN A 173 -10.73 -13.29 -7.95
CA ASN A 173 -9.44 -13.83 -7.55
C ASN A 173 -8.33 -12.76 -7.41
N GLN A 174 -8.71 -11.51 -7.10
CA GLN A 174 -7.76 -10.39 -6.98
C GLN A 174 -6.71 -10.67 -5.90
N ALA A 175 -7.10 -11.32 -4.79
CA ALA A 175 -6.17 -11.76 -3.75
C ALA A 175 -5.14 -12.77 -4.28
N GLU A 176 -5.51 -13.69 -5.19
CA GLU A 176 -4.56 -14.59 -5.83
C GLU A 176 -3.64 -13.86 -6.83
N TYR A 177 -4.09 -12.78 -7.47
CA TYR A 177 -3.22 -11.93 -8.29
C TYR A 177 -2.20 -11.14 -7.44
N LEU A 178 -2.64 -10.59 -6.31
CA LEU A 178 -1.73 -9.99 -5.32
C LEU A 178 -0.70 -11.01 -4.83
N GLU A 179 -1.13 -12.22 -4.49
CA GLU A 179 -0.23 -13.29 -4.07
C GLU A 179 0.82 -13.64 -5.16
N ARG A 180 0.41 -13.70 -6.43
CA ARG A 180 1.32 -13.89 -7.57
C ARG A 180 2.34 -12.76 -7.68
N ALA A 181 1.93 -11.50 -7.55
CA ALA A 181 2.84 -10.36 -7.56
C ALA A 181 3.84 -10.35 -6.39
N ILE A 182 3.42 -10.81 -5.20
CA ILE A 182 4.32 -11.01 -4.06
C ILE A 182 5.35 -12.10 -4.37
N GLN A 183 4.94 -13.20 -5.00
CA GLN A 183 5.87 -14.26 -5.42
C GLN A 183 6.86 -13.78 -6.49
N TRP A 184 6.39 -13.03 -7.50
CA TRP A 184 7.28 -12.41 -8.49
C TRP A 184 8.27 -11.45 -7.82
N SER A 185 7.79 -10.59 -6.92
CA SER A 185 8.64 -9.69 -6.13
C SER A 185 9.73 -10.45 -5.38
N ARG A 186 9.39 -11.56 -4.72
CA ARG A 186 10.35 -12.43 -4.02
C ARG A 186 11.43 -12.96 -4.97
N ASN A 187 11.06 -13.42 -6.16
CA ASN A 187 11.99 -13.98 -7.15
C ASN A 187 13.07 -12.96 -7.57
N TYR A 188 12.74 -11.67 -7.59
CA TYR A 188 13.65 -10.60 -8.01
C TYR A 188 14.17 -9.73 -6.85
N GLY A 189 13.92 -10.14 -5.61
CA GLY A 189 14.39 -9.41 -4.42
C GLY A 189 13.69 -8.07 -4.16
N LEU A 190 12.56 -7.81 -4.81
CA LEU A 190 11.72 -6.64 -4.57
C LEU A 190 10.95 -6.79 -3.25
N LYS A 191 10.78 -5.66 -2.56
CA LYS A 191 9.95 -5.55 -1.36
C LYS A 191 8.56 -5.04 -1.72
N VAL A 192 7.56 -5.45 -0.96
CA VAL A 192 6.15 -5.15 -1.23
C VAL A 192 5.56 -4.31 -0.11
N VAL A 193 4.97 -3.19 -0.49
CA VAL A 193 3.94 -2.48 0.29
C VAL A 193 2.58 -2.94 -0.24
N ILE A 194 1.76 -3.58 0.59
CA ILE A 194 0.37 -3.86 0.25
C ILE A 194 -0.46 -2.67 0.72
N ASP A 195 -1.18 -2.03 -0.19
CA ASP A 195 -1.91 -0.79 0.07
C ASP A 195 -3.42 -1.00 -0.07
N LEU A 196 -4.16 -0.81 1.04
CA LEU A 196 -5.61 -0.76 0.99
C LEU A 196 -6.04 0.55 0.32
N HIS A 197 -6.30 0.49 -0.98
CA HIS A 197 -6.43 1.68 -1.81
C HIS A 197 -7.84 2.28 -1.83
N GLY A 198 -8.84 1.49 -1.44
CA GLY A 198 -10.23 1.91 -1.32
C GLY A 198 -10.90 1.29 -0.11
N ALA A 199 -11.64 2.10 0.65
CA ALA A 199 -12.45 1.65 1.78
C ALA A 199 -13.96 1.73 1.47
N PRO A 200 -14.82 0.96 2.18
CA PRO A 200 -16.27 1.05 2.03
C PRO A 200 -16.77 2.49 2.17
N GLY A 201 -17.62 2.91 1.23
CA GLY A 201 -18.14 4.29 1.19
C GLY A 201 -17.20 5.34 0.60
N SER A 202 -15.98 4.98 0.21
CA SER A 202 -14.92 5.88 -0.26
C SER A 202 -14.42 6.89 0.79
N GLN A 203 -13.10 6.86 1.00
CA GLN A 203 -12.38 7.73 1.92
C GLN A 203 -12.02 9.10 1.33
N ASN A 204 -12.16 9.28 0.02
CA ASN A 204 -11.74 10.50 -0.67
C ASN A 204 -12.67 10.98 -1.80
N GLY A 205 -13.60 10.15 -2.25
CA GLY A 205 -14.51 10.49 -3.36
C GLY A 205 -13.84 10.53 -4.72
N PHE A 206 -12.60 10.06 -4.84
CA PHE A 206 -11.88 9.91 -6.10
C PHE A 206 -12.24 8.58 -6.77
N ASP A 207 -12.07 8.50 -8.08
CA ASP A 207 -12.25 7.25 -8.84
C ASP A 207 -11.25 6.17 -8.42
N ASN A 208 -10.02 6.56 -8.05
CA ASN A 208 -8.98 5.65 -7.52
C ASN A 208 -9.40 4.91 -6.23
N SER A 209 -10.37 5.40 -5.45
CA SER A 209 -10.92 4.65 -4.31
C SER A 209 -11.90 3.54 -4.72
N GLY A 210 -12.14 3.40 -6.02
CA GLY A 210 -13.13 2.52 -6.63
C GLY A 210 -14.53 3.13 -6.70
N ARG A 211 -14.80 4.27 -6.04
CA ARG A 211 -16.12 4.93 -6.04
C ARG A 211 -15.99 6.46 -5.95
N LYS A 212 -16.06 7.11 -7.10
CA LYS A 212 -16.09 8.56 -7.24
C LYS A 212 -17.37 9.15 -6.65
N GLY A 213 -17.26 10.32 -6.01
CA GLY A 213 -18.41 11.07 -5.49
C GLY A 213 -18.21 11.53 -4.05
N ALA A 214 -19.23 11.33 -3.21
CA ALA A 214 -19.18 11.76 -1.81
C ALA A 214 -18.28 10.86 -0.95
N VAL A 215 -17.57 11.47 -0.01
CA VAL A 215 -16.76 10.79 1.02
C VAL A 215 -17.71 10.21 2.07
N ASN A 216 -18.19 8.98 1.86
CA ASN A 216 -19.14 8.32 2.78
C ASN A 216 -18.48 7.37 3.77
N TRP A 217 -17.17 7.13 3.66
CA TRP A 217 -16.43 6.31 4.62
C TRP A 217 -16.71 6.67 6.09
N PRO A 218 -16.64 7.95 6.55
CA PRO A 218 -16.91 8.29 7.95
C PRO A 218 -18.40 8.27 8.34
N ASN A 219 -19.33 8.08 7.39
CA ASN A 219 -20.77 8.18 7.68
C ASN A 219 -21.31 7.01 8.50
N GLN A 220 -20.61 5.87 8.51
CA GLN A 220 -20.98 4.69 9.31
C GLN A 220 -19.73 4.03 9.87
N GLN A 221 -19.72 3.76 11.17
CA GLN A 221 -18.58 3.08 11.83
C GLN A 221 -18.28 1.71 11.20
N SER A 222 -19.29 1.01 10.70
CA SER A 222 -19.15 -0.26 9.99
C SER A 222 -18.22 -0.18 8.77
N ASN A 223 -18.08 0.98 8.11
CA ASN A 223 -17.14 1.12 7.00
C ASN A 223 -15.69 1.01 7.46
N ALA A 224 -15.33 1.66 8.58
CA ALA A 224 -14.01 1.52 9.19
C ALA A 224 -13.81 0.11 9.75
N ASP A 225 -14.82 -0.46 10.40
CA ASP A 225 -14.71 -1.82 10.98
C ASP A 225 -14.46 -2.88 9.89
N ARG A 226 -15.13 -2.76 8.74
CA ARG A 226 -14.89 -3.59 7.55
C ARG A 226 -13.48 -3.41 7.00
N ALA A 227 -13.03 -2.16 6.82
CA ALA A 227 -11.67 -1.88 6.38
C ALA A 227 -10.61 -2.44 7.35
N ILE A 228 -10.82 -2.33 8.67
CA ILE A 228 -9.96 -2.94 9.70
C ILE A 228 -9.95 -4.47 9.57
N GLY A 229 -11.11 -5.08 9.32
CA GLY A 229 -11.23 -6.52 9.05
C GLY A 229 -10.42 -6.96 7.84
N VAL A 230 -10.49 -6.20 6.74
CA VAL A 230 -9.69 -6.43 5.53
C VAL A 230 -8.19 -6.29 5.82
N ILE A 231 -7.77 -5.29 6.60
CA ILE A 231 -6.36 -5.15 7.02
C ILE A 231 -5.89 -6.36 7.82
N ALA A 232 -6.70 -6.87 8.75
CA ALA A 232 -6.38 -8.08 9.51
C ALA A 232 -6.26 -9.30 8.59
N GLU A 233 -7.15 -9.45 7.61
CA GLU A 233 -7.11 -10.54 6.62
C GLU A 233 -5.87 -10.46 5.72
N ILE A 234 -5.54 -9.27 5.20
CA ILE A 234 -4.32 -9.02 4.42
C ILE A 234 -3.09 -9.42 5.24
N ALA A 235 -2.99 -8.93 6.48
CA ALA A 235 -1.88 -9.22 7.37
C ALA A 235 -1.76 -10.73 7.63
N GLN A 236 -2.86 -11.40 7.98
CA GLN A 236 -2.88 -12.84 8.23
C GLN A 236 -2.49 -13.66 7.00
N ARG A 237 -3.11 -13.36 5.84
CA ARG A 237 -2.92 -14.13 4.60
C ARG A 237 -1.49 -14.03 4.09
N TYR A 238 -0.88 -12.85 4.20
CA TYR A 238 0.44 -12.57 3.63
C TYR A 238 1.60 -12.58 4.63
N ALA A 239 1.36 -12.84 5.92
CA ALA A 239 2.42 -13.07 6.92
C ALA A 239 3.42 -14.16 6.52
N LYS A 240 2.96 -15.19 5.78
CA LYS A 240 3.82 -16.24 5.20
C LYS A 240 4.86 -15.71 4.18
N TYR A 241 4.71 -14.45 3.76
CA TYR A 241 5.63 -13.74 2.88
C TYR A 241 6.53 -12.75 3.61
N ASP A 242 6.76 -12.93 4.92
CA ASP A 242 7.77 -12.19 5.68
C ASP A 242 9.12 -12.14 4.95
N GLY A 243 9.76 -10.98 5.01
CA GLY A 243 10.94 -10.62 4.24
C GLY A 243 10.66 -10.14 2.81
N THR A 244 9.50 -10.43 2.22
CA THR A 244 9.07 -9.91 0.90
C THR A 244 7.98 -8.86 1.07
N VAL A 245 6.92 -9.18 1.81
CA VAL A 245 5.95 -8.17 2.26
C VAL A 245 6.55 -7.48 3.47
N THR A 246 6.96 -6.23 3.28
CA THR A 246 7.70 -5.47 4.29
C THR A 246 6.84 -4.40 4.93
N SER A 247 5.75 -4.00 4.27
CA SER A 247 4.80 -3.05 4.83
C SER A 247 3.37 -3.31 4.38
N ILE A 248 2.43 -2.93 5.25
CA ILE A 248 1.00 -2.84 4.95
C ILE A 248 0.59 -1.39 5.19
N GLU A 249 0.06 -0.74 4.16
CA GLU A 249 -0.52 0.58 4.26
C GLU A 249 -2.00 0.48 4.62
N LEU A 250 -2.38 1.18 5.69
CA LEU A 250 -3.70 1.00 6.30
C LEU A 250 -4.82 1.56 5.44
N LEU A 251 -4.60 2.68 4.75
CA LEU A 251 -5.59 3.28 3.85
C LEU A 251 -4.95 4.39 3.01
N ASN A 252 -5.08 4.28 1.70
CA ASN A 252 -4.67 5.31 0.75
C ASN A 252 -5.51 6.59 0.89
N GLU A 253 -4.85 7.75 0.90
CA GLU A 253 -5.46 9.06 0.66
C GLU A 253 -6.78 9.39 1.39
N PRO A 254 -6.96 9.21 2.71
CA PRO A 254 -8.16 9.73 3.38
C PRO A 254 -8.26 11.25 3.21
N ALA A 255 -9.39 11.79 2.76
CA ALA A 255 -9.52 13.18 2.33
C ALA A 255 -9.59 14.21 3.49
N GLY A 256 -8.55 14.32 4.33
CA GLY A 256 -8.52 15.22 5.49
C GLY A 256 -8.91 16.67 5.20
N PHE A 257 -8.73 17.14 3.95
CA PHE A 257 -9.21 18.44 3.48
C PHE A 257 -10.73 18.66 3.54
N VAL A 258 -11.54 17.60 3.72
CA VAL A 258 -12.99 17.70 3.96
C VAL A 258 -13.30 18.29 5.34
N GLY A 259 -12.40 18.11 6.31
CA GLY A 259 -12.49 18.76 7.62
C GLY A 259 -11.85 17.97 8.76
N ASP A 260 -11.62 18.64 9.89
CA ASP A 260 -10.94 18.10 11.07
C ASP A 260 -11.56 16.82 11.64
N TYR A 261 -12.88 16.65 11.46
CA TYR A 261 -13.58 15.44 11.89
C TYR A 261 -13.08 14.21 11.14
N LEU A 262 -12.77 14.33 9.84
CA LEU A 262 -12.27 13.23 9.03
C LEU A 262 -10.83 12.91 9.40
N VAL A 263 -9.99 13.91 9.69
CA VAL A 263 -8.63 13.70 10.21
C VAL A 263 -8.67 12.94 11.54
N THR A 264 -9.59 13.31 12.43
CA THR A 264 -9.78 12.61 13.73
C THR A 264 -10.25 11.17 13.52
N TYR A 265 -11.21 10.96 12.62
CA TYR A 265 -11.70 9.65 12.26
C TYR A 265 -10.59 8.76 11.69
N THR A 266 -9.79 9.30 10.77
CA THR A 266 -8.61 8.64 10.20
C THR A 266 -7.59 8.23 11.25
N LYS A 267 -7.27 9.10 12.23
CA LYS A 267 -6.36 8.73 13.33
C LYS A 267 -6.92 7.61 14.21
N ASN A 268 -8.22 7.60 14.48
CA ASN A 268 -8.85 6.51 15.23
C ASN A 268 -8.81 5.18 14.45
N TYR A 269 -9.06 5.25 13.14
CA TYR A 269 -8.92 4.12 12.23
C TYR A 269 -7.47 3.60 12.23
N TYR A 270 -6.46 4.45 12.07
CA TYR A 270 -5.06 4.04 12.06
C TYR A 270 -4.62 3.37 13.36
N ASN A 271 -5.06 3.87 14.52
CA ASN A 271 -4.79 3.21 15.80
C ASN A 271 -5.33 1.77 15.80
N SER A 272 -6.56 1.57 15.31
CA SER A 272 -7.21 0.26 15.30
C SER A 272 -6.61 -0.68 14.23
N GLY A 273 -6.36 -0.15 13.03
CA GLY A 273 -5.72 -0.85 11.93
C GLY A 273 -4.30 -1.30 12.25
N TYR A 274 -3.54 -0.50 13.01
CA TYR A 274 -2.22 -0.89 13.52
C TYR A 274 -2.29 -2.19 14.33
N TYR A 275 -3.15 -2.26 15.34
CA TYR A 275 -3.27 -3.48 16.16
C TYR A 275 -3.86 -4.65 15.38
N ALA A 276 -4.79 -4.40 14.46
CA ALA A 276 -5.37 -5.42 13.59
C ALA A 276 -4.31 -6.09 12.70
N ALA A 277 -3.45 -5.29 12.06
CA ALA A 277 -2.33 -5.79 11.27
C ALA A 277 -1.28 -6.48 12.16
N ARG A 278 -0.86 -5.82 13.24
CA ARG A 278 0.19 -6.32 14.15
C ARG A 278 -0.17 -7.64 14.83
N GLY A 279 -1.44 -7.82 15.18
CA GLY A 279 -1.93 -9.06 15.79
C GLY A 279 -1.81 -10.28 14.86
N GLN A 280 -1.73 -10.06 13.54
CA GLN A 280 -1.65 -11.13 12.54
C GLN A 280 -0.25 -11.23 11.89
N PHE A 281 0.45 -10.11 11.74
CA PHE A 281 1.76 -10.04 11.09
C PHE A 281 2.71 -9.10 11.86
N GLY A 282 3.29 -9.62 12.94
CA GLY A 282 4.10 -8.83 13.88
C GLY A 282 5.34 -8.16 13.28
N ASN A 283 5.92 -8.67 12.19
CA ASN A 283 7.14 -8.13 11.60
C ASN A 283 6.92 -7.02 10.55
N ALA A 284 5.73 -6.90 9.95
CA ALA A 284 5.48 -5.90 8.90
C ALA A 284 5.53 -4.46 9.45
N ALA A 285 6.10 -3.52 8.71
CA ALA A 285 5.98 -2.10 9.03
C ALA A 285 4.56 -1.62 8.70
N ILE A 286 3.99 -0.75 9.54
CA ILE A 286 2.64 -0.21 9.32
C ILE A 286 2.76 1.17 8.68
N MET A 287 2.26 1.31 7.46
CA MET A 287 2.27 2.58 6.74
C MET A 287 0.93 3.29 6.89
N ILE A 288 0.98 4.60 7.07
CA ILE A 288 -0.20 5.48 7.16
C ILE A 288 -0.04 6.65 6.20
N HIS A 289 -1.07 6.96 5.42
CA HIS A 289 -1.09 8.14 4.57
C HIS A 289 -1.32 9.43 5.38
N ASP A 290 -0.73 10.54 4.95
CA ASP A 290 -0.77 11.85 5.63
C ASP A 290 -2.13 12.56 5.63
N ALA A 291 -3.13 11.96 5.00
CA ALA A 291 -4.50 12.46 4.82
C ALA A 291 -4.59 13.87 4.20
N PHE A 292 -3.64 14.23 3.34
CA PHE A 292 -3.47 15.57 2.75
C PHE A 292 -3.19 16.68 3.76
N MET A 293 -2.76 16.30 4.97
CA MET A 293 -2.39 17.25 6.01
C MET A 293 -0.90 17.58 5.92
N PRO A 294 -0.49 18.80 6.34
CA PRO A 294 0.93 19.11 6.49
C PRO A 294 1.64 18.03 7.32
N LEU A 295 2.85 17.62 6.92
CA LEU A 295 3.62 16.57 7.60
C LEU A 295 3.74 16.80 9.13
N SER A 296 3.77 18.07 9.56
CA SER A 296 3.82 18.44 10.98
C SER A 296 2.59 18.01 11.79
N SER A 297 1.43 17.78 11.15
CA SER A 297 0.20 17.29 11.78
C SER A 297 0.31 15.86 12.35
N TRP A 298 1.37 15.16 11.97
CA TRP A 298 1.71 13.80 12.40
C TRP A 298 2.86 13.75 13.42
N SER A 299 3.37 14.91 13.85
CA SER A 299 4.40 14.99 14.90
C SER A 299 3.91 14.40 16.22
N GLY A 300 4.68 13.49 16.80
CA GLY A 300 4.34 12.82 18.06
C GLY A 300 3.21 11.79 17.96
N TYR A 301 2.64 11.57 16.77
CA TYR A 301 1.64 10.54 16.54
C TYR A 301 2.31 9.18 16.31
N MET A 302 1.70 8.12 16.85
CA MET A 302 2.15 6.73 16.73
C MET A 302 3.66 6.54 16.98
N GLN A 303 4.12 6.95 18.16
CA GLN A 303 5.54 6.88 18.55
C GLN A 303 5.87 5.66 19.45
N PRO A 304 7.14 5.25 19.50
CA PRO A 304 7.63 4.29 20.49
C PRO A 304 7.46 4.80 21.94
N PRO A 305 7.33 3.90 22.93
CA PRO A 305 7.32 2.43 22.83
C PRO A 305 5.95 1.82 22.50
N GLN A 306 4.92 2.63 22.25
CA GLN A 306 3.57 2.13 22.01
C GLN A 306 3.39 1.65 20.57
N TYR A 307 3.99 2.37 19.63
CA TYR A 307 3.93 2.06 18.22
C TYR A 307 5.35 1.98 17.66
N GLU A 308 5.67 0.86 17.06
CA GLU A 308 6.96 0.60 16.42
C GLU A 308 6.80 0.39 14.91
N GLN A 309 7.90 0.62 14.17
CA GLN A 309 8.01 0.51 12.71
C GLN A 309 6.81 1.09 11.96
N VAL A 310 6.46 2.34 12.28
CA VAL A 310 5.41 3.10 11.59
C VAL A 310 6.05 3.97 10.51
N LEU A 311 5.52 3.88 9.29
CA LEU A 311 5.93 4.69 8.15
C LEU A 311 4.86 5.74 7.89
N LEU A 312 5.28 6.96 7.55
CA LEU A 312 4.38 8.00 7.04
C LEU A 312 4.51 8.05 5.52
N ASP A 313 3.40 7.85 4.82
CA ASP A 313 3.27 8.07 3.39
C ASP A 313 2.75 9.49 3.11
N THR A 314 3.38 10.16 2.15
CA THR A 314 2.97 11.47 1.64
C THR A 314 2.99 11.48 0.12
N HIS A 315 1.96 12.05 -0.49
CA HIS A 315 1.82 12.12 -1.94
C HIS A 315 2.11 13.53 -2.43
N ILE A 316 3.01 13.66 -3.41
CA ILE A 316 3.49 14.97 -3.86
C ILE A 316 3.29 15.12 -5.36
N TYR A 317 2.36 16.00 -5.71
CA TYR A 317 2.02 16.37 -7.08
C TYR A 317 2.04 17.88 -7.31
N SER A 318 2.18 18.29 -8.58
CA SER A 318 2.19 19.69 -8.98
C SER A 318 1.26 19.98 -10.15
N VAL A 319 0.12 19.28 -10.24
CA VAL A 319 -0.76 19.31 -11.42
C VAL A 319 -2.27 19.38 -11.13
N PHE A 320 -2.71 19.34 -9.88
CA PHE A 320 -4.14 19.22 -9.54
C PHE A 320 -4.82 20.54 -9.18
N SER A 321 -4.18 21.68 -9.46
CA SER A 321 -4.80 23.00 -9.35
C SER A 321 -4.38 23.93 -10.50
N PRO A 322 -5.17 24.98 -10.82
CA PRO A 322 -4.82 25.94 -11.86
C PRO A 322 -3.46 26.62 -11.62
N SER A 323 -3.16 26.98 -10.36
CA SER A 323 -1.88 27.60 -10.02
C SER A 323 -0.72 26.63 -10.18
N GLN A 324 -0.94 25.35 -9.89
CA GLN A 324 0.08 24.32 -10.04
C GLN A 324 0.44 24.06 -11.51
N VAL A 325 -0.55 23.87 -12.39
CA VAL A 325 -0.30 23.66 -13.82
C VAL A 325 0.27 24.89 -14.53
N ALA A 326 0.03 26.09 -13.99
CA ALA A 326 0.55 27.35 -14.50
C ALA A 326 2.01 27.66 -14.07
N MET A 327 2.60 26.88 -13.15
CA MET A 327 3.98 27.12 -12.70
C MET A 327 4.97 27.07 -13.86
N SER A 328 5.87 28.06 -13.92
CA SER A 328 7.02 28.01 -14.81
C SER A 328 7.92 26.81 -14.46
N GLN A 329 8.78 26.39 -15.40
CA GLN A 329 9.72 25.29 -15.14
C GLN A 329 10.61 25.57 -13.92
N ASN A 330 11.13 26.80 -13.79
CA ASN A 330 11.98 27.18 -12.66
C ASN A 330 11.21 27.22 -11.34
N ASP A 331 9.99 27.78 -11.34
CA ASP A 331 9.18 27.87 -10.12
C ASP A 331 8.77 26.47 -9.64
N ARG A 332 8.47 25.56 -10.57
CA ARG A 332 8.16 24.17 -10.26
C ARG A 332 9.35 23.43 -9.65
N LEU A 333 10.56 23.60 -10.19
CA LEU A 333 11.75 22.99 -9.60
C LEU A 333 12.03 23.56 -8.20
N ASN A 334 11.88 24.88 -8.03
CA ASN A 334 12.02 25.52 -6.73
C ASN A 334 10.95 25.04 -5.74
N TYR A 335 9.71 24.82 -6.19
CA TYR A 335 8.61 24.28 -5.39
C TYR A 335 9.00 22.94 -4.74
N PHE A 336 9.55 22.00 -5.51
CA PHE A 336 10.05 20.74 -4.95
C PHE A 336 11.27 20.94 -4.05
N CYS A 337 12.24 21.75 -4.45
CA CYS A 337 13.42 22.02 -3.61
C CYS A 337 13.05 22.55 -2.22
N ASN A 338 12.02 23.39 -2.14
CA ASN A 338 11.55 23.96 -0.88
C ASN A 338 10.94 22.91 0.07
N MET A 339 10.60 21.71 -0.40
CA MET A 339 10.07 20.62 0.43
C MET A 339 11.16 19.84 1.18
N ALA A 340 12.41 19.93 0.75
CA ALA A 340 13.52 19.11 1.28
C ALA A 340 13.66 19.19 2.80
N GLY A 341 13.53 20.40 3.37
CA GLY A 341 13.60 20.62 4.81
C GLY A 341 12.43 19.99 5.58
N ASN A 342 11.22 20.08 5.03
CA ASN A 342 10.01 19.53 5.65
C ASN A 342 10.04 18.01 5.64
N ILE A 343 10.40 17.40 4.51
CA ILE A 343 10.53 15.95 4.38
C ILE A 343 11.59 15.41 5.35
N GLY A 344 12.79 16.02 5.38
CA GLY A 344 13.84 15.61 6.30
C GLY A 344 13.52 15.85 7.79
N THR A 345 12.59 16.75 8.10
CA THR A 345 12.08 16.93 9.47
C THR A 345 11.06 15.86 9.82
N SER A 346 10.15 15.55 8.89
CA SER A 346 9.15 14.50 9.03
C SER A 346 9.79 13.12 9.25
N ASP A 347 10.85 12.81 8.49
CA ASP A 347 11.55 11.52 8.56
C ASP A 347 12.18 11.22 9.94
N LYS A 348 12.47 12.26 10.72
CA LYS A 348 12.97 12.13 12.10
C LYS A 348 11.87 11.78 13.11
N ASN A 349 10.60 11.99 12.75
CA ASN A 349 9.44 11.69 13.57
C ASN A 349 8.85 10.32 13.23
N LEU A 350 8.60 10.07 11.94
CA LEU A 350 8.21 8.78 11.39
C LEU A 350 8.95 8.61 10.07
N TYR A 351 9.43 7.41 9.76
CA TYR A 351 10.10 7.15 8.48
C TYR A 351 9.19 7.59 7.33
N THR A 352 9.56 8.67 6.64
CA THR A 352 8.68 9.36 5.70
C THR A 352 9.05 8.95 4.29
N ILE A 353 8.12 8.34 3.57
CA ILE A 353 8.29 7.92 2.18
C ILE A 353 7.36 8.78 1.34
N VAL A 354 7.84 9.25 0.18
CA VAL A 354 6.97 9.84 -0.83
C VAL A 354 6.38 8.70 -1.66
N GLY A 355 5.25 8.13 -1.24
CA GLY A 355 4.67 6.91 -1.81
C GLY A 355 4.01 7.11 -3.17
N GLU A 356 3.66 8.36 -3.51
CA GLU A 356 3.20 8.71 -4.85
C GLU A 356 3.71 10.08 -5.32
N TRP A 357 4.19 10.12 -6.56
CA TRP A 357 4.65 11.30 -7.28
C TRP A 357 4.87 10.96 -8.77
N THR A 358 5.07 11.96 -9.62
CA THR A 358 5.30 11.77 -11.07
C THR A 358 6.27 12.80 -11.65
N THR A 359 6.76 12.59 -12.87
CA THR A 359 7.45 13.64 -13.64
C THR A 359 6.50 14.58 -14.37
N ALA A 360 5.23 14.20 -14.56
CA ALA A 360 4.25 14.97 -15.30
C ALA A 360 4.08 16.40 -14.76
N PRO A 361 4.33 17.44 -15.58
CA PRO A 361 4.14 18.83 -15.19
C PRO A 361 2.76 19.36 -15.60
N THR A 362 1.90 18.53 -16.16
CA THR A 362 0.57 18.89 -16.65
C THR A 362 -0.44 17.83 -16.24
N ASP A 363 -1.72 18.18 -16.18
CA ASP A 363 -2.82 17.23 -16.00
C ASP A 363 -3.45 16.80 -17.33
N CYS A 364 -2.63 16.67 -18.38
CA CYS A 364 -3.07 16.40 -19.75
C CYS A 364 -3.41 14.94 -20.04
N ALA A 365 -2.97 14.00 -19.20
CA ALA A 365 -3.26 12.59 -19.36
C ALA A 365 -4.78 12.37 -19.44
N ARG A 366 -5.19 11.60 -20.45
CA ARG A 366 -6.61 11.34 -20.73
C ARG A 366 -7.27 10.74 -19.49
N TYR A 367 -8.41 11.31 -19.07
CA TYR A 367 -9.18 10.90 -17.90
C TYR A 367 -8.50 11.03 -16.54
N LEU A 368 -7.32 11.68 -16.44
CA LEU A 368 -6.63 11.87 -15.16
C LEU A 368 -7.49 12.59 -14.12
N ASN A 369 -8.32 13.53 -14.58
CA ASN A 369 -9.30 14.25 -13.75
C ASN A 369 -10.66 13.53 -13.63
N GLY A 370 -10.73 12.30 -14.14
CA GLY A 370 -11.91 11.47 -14.28
C GLY A 370 -12.41 11.37 -15.72
N ARG A 371 -13.10 10.26 -15.99
CA ARG A 371 -13.67 9.99 -17.31
C ARG A 371 -14.66 11.08 -17.72
N GLY A 372 -14.46 11.64 -18.91
CA GLY A 372 -15.28 12.75 -19.45
C GLY A 372 -14.94 14.14 -18.91
N ILE A 373 -13.90 14.26 -18.08
CA ILE A 373 -13.40 15.54 -17.54
C ILE A 373 -12.12 15.94 -18.28
N GLY A 374 -12.01 17.21 -18.66
CA GLY A 374 -10.84 17.76 -19.36
C GLY A 374 -9.64 18.04 -18.45
N ALA A 375 -8.64 18.74 -18.99
CA ALA A 375 -7.42 19.16 -18.31
C ALA A 375 -7.48 20.63 -17.90
N ARG A 376 -6.87 20.98 -16.76
CA ARG A 376 -6.72 22.38 -16.35
C ARG A 376 -5.71 23.08 -17.24
N TYR A 377 -4.66 22.37 -17.68
CA TYR A 377 -3.57 22.94 -18.47
C TYR A 377 -4.01 23.58 -19.80
N ASP A 378 -4.94 22.95 -20.52
CA ASP A 378 -5.48 23.48 -21.79
C ASP A 378 -6.83 24.19 -21.63
N GLY A 379 -7.30 24.36 -20.40
CA GLY A 379 -8.57 25.02 -20.08
C GLY A 379 -9.83 24.20 -20.37
N SER A 380 -9.70 22.89 -20.65
CA SER A 380 -10.86 22.02 -20.94
C SER A 380 -11.53 21.43 -19.69
N TYR A 381 -10.96 21.60 -18.49
CA TYR A 381 -11.54 21.12 -17.22
C TYR A 381 -12.85 21.84 -16.84
N GLY A 382 -13.03 23.09 -17.24
CA GLY A 382 -14.24 23.89 -16.96
C GLY A 382 -13.97 25.12 -16.10
N GLN A 383 -14.88 25.44 -15.18
CA GLN A 383 -14.86 26.71 -14.41
C GLN A 383 -13.58 26.89 -13.57
N ASP A 384 -12.98 25.81 -13.08
CA ASP A 384 -11.73 25.83 -12.32
C ASP A 384 -10.51 25.62 -13.23
N SER A 385 -10.46 26.29 -14.39
CA SER A 385 -9.32 26.24 -15.30
C SER A 385 -9.21 27.47 -16.19
N TYR A 386 -8.01 27.70 -16.71
CA TYR A 386 -7.73 28.67 -17.75
C TYR A 386 -6.60 28.13 -18.62
N TYR A 387 -6.55 28.57 -19.88
CA TYR A 387 -5.54 28.10 -20.83
C TYR A 387 -4.13 28.49 -20.38
N VAL A 388 -3.29 27.50 -20.12
CA VAL A 388 -1.84 27.65 -19.86
C VAL A 388 -1.05 27.24 -21.11
N GLY A 389 -1.43 26.12 -21.74
CA GLY A 389 -0.75 25.59 -22.92
C GLY A 389 -1.52 24.44 -23.56
N SER A 390 -1.01 23.92 -24.68
CA SER A 390 -1.62 22.79 -25.35
C SER A 390 -1.18 21.46 -24.71
N CYS A 391 -2.12 20.53 -24.55
CA CYS A 391 -1.83 19.15 -24.18
C CYS A 391 -1.19 18.31 -25.30
N ASN A 392 -1.12 18.84 -26.53
CA ASN A 392 -0.41 18.18 -27.63
C ASN A 392 1.09 18.05 -27.29
N GLY A 393 1.61 16.82 -27.38
CA GLY A 393 3.01 16.52 -27.07
C GLY A 393 3.35 16.59 -25.57
N LYS A 394 2.34 16.48 -24.70
CA LYS A 394 2.50 16.46 -23.22
C LYS A 394 2.10 15.14 -22.57
N THR A 395 1.38 14.28 -23.28
CA THR A 395 0.99 12.94 -22.82
C THR A 395 0.92 11.95 -24.01
N GLY A 396 0.20 10.84 -23.90
CA GLY A 396 0.07 9.82 -24.93
C GLY A 396 1.12 8.72 -24.76
N ASP A 397 1.60 8.16 -25.87
CA ASP A 397 2.67 7.13 -25.86
C ASP A 397 4.09 7.71 -25.69
N GLY A 398 4.22 9.05 -25.63
CA GLY A 398 5.50 9.77 -25.48
C GLY A 398 6.29 9.96 -26.79
N SER A 399 5.82 9.41 -27.92
CA SER A 399 6.50 9.53 -29.22
C SER A 399 6.60 10.96 -29.73
N ASN A 400 5.63 11.81 -29.35
CA ASN A 400 5.57 13.22 -29.72
C ASN A 400 6.22 14.19 -28.70
N PHE A 401 6.90 13.67 -27.66
CA PHE A 401 7.58 14.53 -26.70
C PHE A 401 8.78 15.23 -27.36
N SER A 402 8.80 16.56 -27.30
CA SER A 402 9.94 17.35 -27.75
C SER A 402 11.17 17.07 -26.87
N GLU A 403 12.36 17.23 -27.43
CA GLU A 403 13.61 17.03 -26.68
C GLU A 403 13.73 17.97 -25.47
N SER A 404 13.25 19.21 -25.61
CA SER A 404 13.17 20.18 -24.51
C SER A 404 12.22 19.72 -23.39
N TYR A 405 11.14 19.03 -23.73
CA TYR A 405 10.20 18.50 -22.76
C TYR A 405 10.81 17.30 -22.03
N LYS A 406 11.43 16.36 -22.74
CA LYS A 406 12.16 15.23 -22.14
C LYS A 406 13.29 15.70 -21.22
N THR A 407 14.04 16.72 -21.63
CA THR A 407 15.08 17.35 -20.81
C THR A 407 14.49 17.90 -19.50
N PHE A 408 13.33 18.56 -19.57
CA PHE A 408 12.67 19.07 -18.38
C PHE A 408 12.11 17.96 -17.47
N LEU A 409 11.48 16.93 -18.04
CA LEU A 409 11.05 15.73 -17.28
C LEU A 409 12.23 15.07 -16.58
N ARG A 410 13.41 15.03 -17.23
CA ARG A 410 14.64 14.52 -16.64
C ARG A 410 15.12 15.34 -15.46
N GLN A 411 15.11 16.66 -15.61
CA GLN A 411 15.46 17.58 -14.52
C GLN A 411 14.48 17.47 -13.35
N MET A 412 13.17 17.35 -13.63
CA MET A 412 12.13 17.11 -12.64
C MET A 412 12.37 15.79 -11.89
N PHE A 413 12.63 14.70 -12.60
CA PHE A 413 12.92 13.39 -12.01
C PHE A 413 14.10 13.47 -11.03
N GLU A 414 15.24 13.96 -11.50
CA GLU A 414 16.47 14.02 -10.71
C GLU A 414 16.37 14.98 -9.51
N THR A 415 15.66 16.10 -9.66
CA THR A 415 15.39 17.03 -8.56
C THR A 415 14.49 16.41 -7.50
N GLN A 416 13.38 15.80 -7.92
CA GLN A 416 12.41 15.19 -7.01
C GLN A 416 13.04 14.06 -6.20
N ILE A 417 13.77 13.12 -6.81
CA ILE A 417 14.42 12.03 -6.04
C ILE A 417 15.52 12.53 -5.09
N SER A 418 16.18 13.67 -5.38
CA SER A 418 17.14 14.32 -4.47
C SER A 418 16.46 14.95 -3.26
N VAL A 419 15.24 15.46 -3.45
CA VAL A 419 14.39 15.98 -2.38
C VAL A 419 13.79 14.84 -1.56
N TYR A 420 13.26 13.79 -2.20
CA TYR A 420 12.52 12.73 -1.51
C TYR A 420 13.43 11.79 -0.73
N GLU A 421 14.69 11.60 -1.17
CA GLU A 421 15.69 10.87 -0.38
C GLU A 421 16.24 11.66 0.83
N ARG A 422 15.75 12.88 1.07
CA ARG A 422 15.88 13.52 2.40
C ARG A 422 15.03 12.80 3.45
N GLY A 423 13.96 12.14 3.03
CA GLY A 423 13.22 11.18 3.83
C GLY A 423 13.70 9.75 3.56
N SER A 424 12.88 8.77 3.91
CA SER A 424 13.18 7.35 3.77
C SER A 424 13.10 6.82 2.34
N GLY A 425 12.67 7.64 1.36
CA GLY A 425 12.72 7.31 -0.06
C GLY A 425 11.46 7.70 -0.81
N TRP A 426 11.21 7.03 -1.93
CA TRP A 426 10.14 7.36 -2.85
C TRP A 426 9.61 6.14 -3.61
N ILE A 427 8.36 6.23 -4.05
CA ILE A 427 7.69 5.25 -4.91
C ILE A 427 6.97 6.02 -6.03
N TYR A 428 7.39 5.80 -7.28
CA TYR A 428 6.88 6.56 -8.44
C TYR A 428 5.48 6.07 -8.84
N TRP A 429 4.57 7.00 -9.13
CA TRP A 429 3.26 6.71 -9.70
C TRP A 429 3.28 6.95 -11.22
N THR A 430 3.31 5.92 -12.06
CA THR A 430 3.23 4.47 -11.81
C THR A 430 4.22 3.69 -12.71
N TRP A 431 4.33 2.36 -12.59
CA TRP A 431 5.24 1.57 -13.44
C TRP A 431 4.92 1.73 -14.93
N LYS A 432 3.63 1.62 -15.30
CA LYS A 432 3.18 1.75 -16.70
C LYS A 432 1.74 2.22 -16.83
N THR A 433 1.43 2.83 -17.98
CA THR A 433 0.08 3.27 -18.38
C THR A 433 -0.18 2.89 -19.84
N GLU A 434 -1.42 2.93 -20.32
CA GLU A 434 -1.67 2.71 -21.76
C GLU A 434 -1.32 3.95 -22.59
N GLU A 435 -1.75 5.15 -22.16
CA GLU A 435 -1.70 6.38 -22.96
C GLU A 435 -1.22 7.62 -22.17
N ALA A 436 -0.44 7.45 -21.09
CA ALA A 436 0.05 8.54 -20.25
C ALA A 436 1.56 8.43 -19.96
N ALA A 437 2.40 8.60 -20.98
CA ALA A 437 3.84 8.38 -20.90
C ALA A 437 4.59 9.30 -19.90
N ASP A 438 4.03 10.47 -19.59
CA ASP A 438 4.54 11.38 -18.56
C ASP A 438 4.33 10.86 -17.12
N TRP A 439 3.47 9.85 -16.94
CA TRP A 439 3.19 9.12 -15.71
C TRP A 439 3.74 7.68 -15.72
N ASP A 440 4.46 7.30 -16.77
CA ASP A 440 4.89 5.93 -17.03
C ASP A 440 6.40 5.79 -16.77
N TYR A 441 6.76 5.09 -15.70
CA TYR A 441 8.17 4.91 -15.34
C TYR A 441 8.93 4.13 -16.43
N GLN A 442 8.31 3.08 -16.98
CA GLN A 442 8.91 2.23 -17.99
C GLN A 442 9.23 3.03 -19.26
N ARG A 443 8.27 3.78 -19.80
CA ARG A 443 8.49 4.65 -20.96
C ARG A 443 9.47 5.79 -20.64
N GLY A 444 9.52 6.25 -19.40
CA GLY A 444 10.53 7.21 -18.95
C GLY A 444 11.96 6.70 -19.08
N LEU A 445 12.19 5.43 -18.76
CA LEU A 445 13.49 4.78 -18.96
C LEU A 445 13.81 4.61 -20.45
N GLU A 446 12.85 4.14 -21.24
CA GLU A 446 13.00 3.90 -22.67
C GLU A 446 13.25 5.21 -23.45
N GLY A 447 12.55 6.27 -23.06
CA GLY A 447 12.62 7.58 -23.68
C GLY A 447 13.70 8.51 -23.11
N GLY A 448 14.41 8.09 -22.07
CA GLY A 448 15.60 8.76 -21.53
C GLY A 448 15.35 9.89 -20.52
N TRP A 449 14.08 10.24 -20.23
CA TRP A 449 13.77 11.25 -19.21
C TRP A 449 13.75 10.69 -17.78
N ILE A 450 13.83 9.38 -17.59
CA ILE A 450 14.18 8.74 -16.33
C ILE A 450 15.55 8.06 -16.47
N THR A 451 16.35 8.11 -15.41
CA THR A 451 17.71 7.55 -15.40
C THR A 451 17.73 6.09 -15.00
N TRP A 452 18.56 5.30 -15.68
CA TRP A 452 18.95 3.97 -15.20
C TRP A 452 19.93 4.02 -14.02
N ASN A 453 20.63 5.16 -13.82
CA ASN A 453 21.56 5.35 -12.72
C ASN A 453 20.98 6.33 -11.70
N LEU A 454 20.23 5.80 -10.72
CA LEU A 454 19.55 6.57 -9.67
C LEU A 454 20.50 7.30 -8.71
N ASN A 455 21.80 6.97 -8.74
CA ASN A 455 22.83 7.62 -7.93
C ASN A 455 23.53 8.78 -8.67
N ASN A 456 23.28 8.95 -9.97
CA ASN A 456 23.87 10.02 -10.76
C ASN A 456 22.79 11.01 -11.21
N ARG A 457 22.85 12.25 -10.70
CA ARG A 457 21.80 13.27 -10.84
C ARG A 457 22.35 14.63 -11.29
N PRO A 458 23.03 14.70 -12.45
CA PRO A 458 23.75 15.91 -12.87
C PRO A 458 22.82 17.09 -13.24
N ASN A 459 21.54 16.82 -13.49
CA ASN A 459 20.53 17.80 -13.88
C ASN A 459 19.68 18.27 -12.69
N ALA A 460 19.82 17.64 -11.51
CA ALA A 460 19.06 18.02 -10.32
C ALA A 460 19.27 19.49 -9.97
N ARG A 461 18.16 20.20 -9.69
CA ARG A 461 18.18 21.61 -9.27
C ARG A 461 18.77 21.76 -7.86
N CYS A 462 18.47 20.78 -7.02
CA CYS A 462 18.87 20.54 -5.64
C CYS A 462 18.73 19.01 -5.40
#